data_AF-A0A535PI35-F1
#
_entry.id   AF-A0A535PI35-F1
#
_cell.length_a   1.000
_cell.length_b   1.000
_cell.length_c   1.000
_cell.angle_alpha   90.00
_cell.angle_beta   90.00
_cell.angle_gamma   90.00
#
_symmetry.space_group_name_H-M   'P 1'
#
loop_
_entity.id
_entity.type
_entity.pdbx_description
1 polymer ?
#
loop_
_entity_poly.entity_id
_entity_poly.type
_entity_poly.pdbx_seq_one_letter_code
_entity_poly.pdbx_strand_id
1 'polypeptide(L)'
;MNQVEHVLTVQNKLGEGPVWSAEEQALYWVDIENNSFFRYFPTTSKYESFDVGVPIGVLALRAAGGLVMATKNGFAFWDPKTQALQFLANPEADKPHTRFNDGAVDSQGRFWAGTMCGLPEICSAPEGSLYRLDPDGSVSIMETGIFIANGIDWSPDTKIMYFTDSTRHVIYAYDFDPATGAIENRRPFISTPDEIGVPDGLTVDSEGCIWSARWGGWKITRYDPTGKVEREIQLPVQCPTSCAFGGANLDELYITSAWNELTVEQKKNQPYAGDLFRVKTDTKGLVSPKFAG
;
A
#
# COMPACT_ATOMS: atom_id res chain seq x y z
N MET A 1 -10.03 -24.51 -1.74
CA MET A 1 -9.82 -23.25 -2.47
C MET A 1 -10.53 -22.17 -1.68
N ASN A 2 -9.80 -21.15 -1.25
CA ASN A 2 -10.41 -20.02 -0.56
C ASN A 2 -11.09 -19.15 -1.62
N GLN A 3 -12.41 -18.97 -1.50
CA GLN A 3 -13.20 -18.21 -2.46
C GLN A 3 -12.99 -16.71 -2.22
N VAL A 4 -12.77 -15.96 -3.30
CA VAL A 4 -12.77 -14.49 -3.27
C VAL A 4 -14.20 -14.02 -3.03
N GLU A 5 -14.38 -13.20 -2.01
CA GLU A 5 -15.62 -12.53 -1.68
C GLU A 5 -15.56 -11.07 -2.14
N HIS A 6 -16.61 -10.62 -2.80
CA HIS A 6 -16.84 -9.20 -3.05
C HIS A 6 -17.49 -8.59 -1.79
N VAL A 7 -16.86 -7.56 -1.23
CA VAL A 7 -17.20 -7.06 0.12
C VAL A 7 -17.99 -5.75 0.05
N LEU A 8 -17.53 -4.82 -0.77
CA LEU A 8 -18.15 -3.50 -0.91
C LEU A 8 -18.08 -3.00 -2.34
N THR A 9 -19.21 -2.48 -2.84
CA THR A 9 -19.24 -1.65 -4.04
C THR A 9 -18.86 -0.22 -3.68
N VAL A 10 -17.61 0.15 -3.97
CA VAL A 10 -17.05 1.49 -3.72
C VAL A 10 -16.54 2.15 -5.00
N GLN A 11 -16.25 1.36 -6.04
CA GLN A 11 -15.89 1.84 -7.38
C GLN A 11 -14.76 2.88 -7.34
N ASN A 12 -13.75 2.64 -6.51
CA ASN A 12 -12.61 3.53 -6.39
C ASN A 12 -11.88 3.67 -7.72
N LYS A 13 -11.54 4.90 -8.07
CA LYS A 13 -10.81 5.16 -9.32
C LYS A 13 -9.41 4.57 -9.22
N LEU A 14 -8.76 4.76 -8.07
CA LEU A 14 -7.52 4.09 -7.69
C LEU A 14 -7.55 3.78 -6.19
N GLY A 15 -8.20 2.68 -5.82
CA GLY A 15 -8.26 2.22 -4.43
C GLY A 15 -6.91 1.65 -3.99
N GLU A 16 -6.33 2.11 -2.90
CA GLU A 16 -4.93 1.80 -2.53
C GLU A 16 -4.66 1.77 -1.02
N GLY A 17 -3.49 1.25 -0.63
CA GLY A 17 -2.94 1.34 0.72
C GLY A 17 -3.87 0.86 1.85
N PRO A 18 -4.44 -0.36 1.76
CA PRO A 18 -5.28 -0.89 2.83
C PRO A 18 -4.48 -1.11 4.11
N VAL A 19 -5.05 -0.73 5.27
CA VAL A 19 -4.47 -1.01 6.60
C VAL A 19 -5.57 -1.36 7.60
N TRP A 20 -5.31 -2.36 8.43
CA TRP A 20 -6.27 -2.85 9.41
C TRP A 20 -6.06 -2.23 10.80
N SER A 21 -7.10 -1.62 11.34
CA SER A 21 -7.15 -1.21 12.75
C SER A 21 -7.76 -2.30 13.61
N ALA A 22 -6.91 -3.04 14.32
CA ALA A 22 -7.35 -4.08 15.26
C ALA A 22 -8.18 -3.50 16.42
N GLU A 23 -7.88 -2.28 16.85
CA GLU A 23 -8.60 -1.60 17.94
C GLU A 23 -10.05 -1.27 17.54
N GLU A 24 -10.24 -0.81 16.31
CA GLU A 24 -11.55 -0.40 15.81
C GLU A 24 -12.28 -1.52 15.07
N GLN A 25 -11.59 -2.63 14.79
CA GLN A 25 -12.02 -3.69 13.88
C GLN A 25 -12.49 -3.11 12.53
N ALA A 26 -11.64 -2.25 11.97
CA ALA A 26 -11.95 -1.49 10.76
C ALA A 26 -10.79 -1.49 9.76
N LEU A 27 -11.12 -1.56 8.47
CA LEU A 27 -10.18 -1.41 7.37
C LEU A 27 -10.16 0.05 6.90
N TYR A 28 -8.97 0.62 6.75
CA TYR A 28 -8.77 1.92 6.10
C TYR A 28 -8.09 1.73 4.76
N TRP A 29 -8.40 2.57 3.77
CA TRP A 29 -7.71 2.61 2.48
C TRP A 29 -7.98 3.96 1.79
N VAL A 30 -7.24 4.29 0.73
CA VAL A 30 -7.41 5.55 -0.02
C VAL A 30 -8.04 5.31 -1.38
N ASP A 31 -8.60 6.36 -1.97
CA ASP A 31 -8.82 6.50 -3.40
C ASP A 31 -8.01 7.70 -3.90
N ILE A 32 -6.81 7.40 -4.41
CA ILE A 32 -5.77 8.41 -4.71
C ILE A 32 -6.32 9.48 -5.65
N GLU A 33 -7.03 9.05 -6.68
CA GLU A 33 -7.53 9.89 -7.76
C GLU A 33 -8.77 10.72 -7.38
N ASN A 34 -9.46 10.35 -6.30
CA ASN A 34 -10.62 11.07 -5.78
C ASN A 34 -10.32 11.81 -4.45
N ASN A 35 -9.05 11.95 -4.07
CA ASN A 35 -8.61 12.69 -2.89
C ASN A 35 -9.27 12.24 -1.58
N SER A 36 -9.68 10.98 -1.52
CA SER A 36 -10.52 10.48 -0.42
C SER A 36 -9.87 9.29 0.27
N PHE A 37 -10.23 9.07 1.52
CA PHE A 37 -9.98 7.79 2.18
C PHE A 37 -11.25 7.24 2.80
N PHE A 38 -11.23 5.96 3.07
CA PHE A 38 -12.36 5.19 3.53
C PHE A 38 -12.04 4.49 4.84
N ARG A 39 -13.09 4.19 5.59
CA ARG A 39 -13.04 3.36 6.80
C ARG A 39 -14.22 2.41 6.78
N TYR A 40 -13.96 1.11 6.73
CA TYR A 40 -14.97 0.05 6.64
C TYR A 40 -15.02 -0.79 7.91
N PHE A 41 -16.24 -1.08 8.38
CA PHE A 41 -16.53 -1.93 9.53
C PHE A 41 -17.18 -3.25 9.09
N PRO A 42 -16.44 -4.37 9.03
CA PRO A 42 -16.96 -5.64 8.54
C PRO A 42 -18.15 -6.18 9.35
N THR A 43 -18.21 -5.87 10.65
CA THR A 43 -19.28 -6.32 11.55
C THR A 43 -20.65 -5.74 11.22
N THR A 44 -20.69 -4.56 10.60
CA THR A 44 -21.94 -3.87 10.23
C THR A 44 -22.10 -3.70 8.72
N SER A 45 -21.09 -4.09 7.94
CA SER A 45 -20.98 -3.83 6.51
C SER A 45 -21.14 -2.35 6.11
N LYS A 46 -20.83 -1.42 7.02
CA LYS A 46 -20.88 0.03 6.77
C LYS A 46 -19.48 0.56 6.52
N TYR A 47 -19.39 1.61 5.71
CA TYR A 47 -18.17 2.38 5.55
C TYR A 47 -18.44 3.89 5.65
N GLU A 48 -17.38 4.62 5.97
CA GLU A 48 -17.30 6.07 5.94
C GLU A 48 -16.31 6.48 4.84
N SER A 49 -16.50 7.66 4.25
CA SER A 49 -15.61 8.24 3.24
C SER A 49 -15.32 9.69 3.61
N PHE A 50 -14.07 10.10 3.44
CA PHE A 50 -13.58 11.42 3.81
C PHE A 50 -12.78 12.00 2.64
N ASP A 51 -13.28 13.08 2.05
CA ASP A 51 -12.53 13.89 1.07
C ASP A 51 -11.60 14.83 1.84
N VAL A 52 -10.30 14.79 1.54
CA VAL A 52 -9.28 15.65 2.15
C VAL A 52 -8.74 16.71 1.20
N GLY A 53 -9.28 16.80 -0.02
CA GLY A 53 -9.00 17.84 -1.01
C GLY A 53 -7.64 17.75 -1.71
N VAL A 54 -6.85 16.71 -1.43
CA VAL A 54 -5.54 16.47 -2.03
C VAL A 54 -5.34 14.97 -2.26
N PRO A 55 -4.64 14.53 -3.33
CA PRO A 55 -4.33 13.12 -3.51
C PRO A 55 -3.55 12.58 -2.31
N ILE A 56 -4.01 11.47 -1.77
CA ILE A 56 -3.33 10.71 -0.72
C ILE A 56 -2.70 9.51 -1.41
N GLY A 57 -1.38 9.37 -1.38
CA GLY A 57 -0.76 8.13 -1.86
C GLY A 57 -1.07 6.99 -0.91
N VAL A 58 -0.78 7.22 0.37
CA VAL A 58 -0.93 6.21 1.43
C VAL A 58 -1.21 6.86 2.78
N LEU A 59 -1.89 6.11 3.65
CA LEU A 59 -2.16 6.46 5.05
C LEU A 59 -1.67 5.36 5.99
N ALA A 60 -1.46 5.71 7.25
CA ALA A 60 -1.23 4.74 8.31
C ALA A 60 -1.86 5.20 9.63
N LEU A 61 -2.11 4.21 10.51
CA LEU A 61 -2.63 4.45 11.85
C LEU A 61 -1.58 5.15 12.71
N ARG A 62 -2.02 6.08 13.56
CA ARG A 62 -1.14 6.83 14.46
C ARG A 62 -1.37 6.42 15.91
N ALA A 63 -0.30 6.21 16.67
CA ALA A 63 -0.37 5.81 18.07
C ALA A 63 -1.04 6.89 18.95
N ALA A 64 -0.83 8.16 18.63
CA ALA A 64 -1.46 9.30 19.30
C ALA A 64 -2.93 9.54 18.89
N GLY A 65 -3.49 8.71 18.01
CA GLY A 65 -4.81 8.89 17.40
C GLY A 65 -4.80 9.69 16.10
N GLY A 66 -5.84 9.51 15.30
CA GLY A 66 -5.89 10.00 13.92
C GLY A 66 -5.02 9.18 12.98
N LEU A 67 -4.62 9.80 11.86
CA LEU A 67 -3.84 9.14 10.81
C LEU A 67 -2.60 9.97 10.49
N VAL A 68 -1.54 9.30 10.03
CA VAL A 68 -0.45 9.92 9.28
C VAL A 68 -0.65 9.60 7.79
N MET A 69 -0.37 10.57 6.92
CA MET A 69 -0.63 10.47 5.49
C MET A 69 0.56 11.00 4.70
N ALA A 70 0.87 10.33 3.58
CA ALA A 70 1.75 10.85 2.56
C ALA A 70 0.90 11.31 1.38
N THR A 71 0.79 12.63 1.21
CA THR A 71 -0.10 13.28 0.23
C THR A 71 0.71 13.91 -0.89
N LYS A 72 0.05 14.37 -1.96
CA LYS A 72 0.70 15.19 -2.99
C LYS A 72 1.42 16.43 -2.42
N ASN A 73 0.96 16.95 -1.29
CA ASN A 73 1.54 18.15 -0.65
C ASN A 73 2.48 17.80 0.52
N GLY A 74 2.99 16.56 0.58
CA GLY A 74 3.90 16.09 1.61
C GLY A 74 3.21 15.28 2.71
N PHE A 75 3.95 15.05 3.79
CA PHE A 75 3.47 14.36 4.98
C PHE A 75 2.52 15.24 5.78
N ALA A 76 1.44 14.63 6.28
CA ALA A 76 0.45 15.31 7.09
C ALA A 76 -0.12 14.38 8.17
N PHE A 77 -0.62 14.98 9.25
CA PHE A 77 -1.55 14.32 10.14
C PHE A 77 -2.98 14.65 9.74
N TRP A 78 -3.87 13.68 9.87
CA TRP A 78 -5.31 13.91 9.79
C TRP A 78 -5.94 13.77 11.18
N ASP A 79 -6.66 14.80 11.59
CA ASP A 79 -7.37 14.84 12.88
C ASP A 79 -8.85 14.49 12.69
N PRO A 80 -9.35 13.39 13.30
CA PRO A 80 -10.75 12.98 13.18
C PRO A 80 -11.76 13.97 13.76
N LYS A 81 -11.34 14.84 14.69
CA LYS A 81 -12.26 15.81 15.33
C LYS A 81 -12.55 16.99 14.42
N THR A 82 -11.52 17.47 13.72
CA THR A 82 -11.61 18.62 12.83
C THR A 82 -11.79 18.22 11.36
N GLN A 83 -11.54 16.95 11.03
CA GLN A 83 -11.47 16.43 9.66
C GLN A 83 -10.50 17.21 8.77
N ALA A 84 -9.43 17.75 9.37
CA ALA A 84 -8.47 18.60 8.70
C ALA A 84 -7.07 17.96 8.64
N LEU A 85 -6.32 18.32 7.60
CA LEU A 85 -4.91 17.99 7.46
C LEU A 85 -4.04 19.04 8.17
N GLN A 86 -3.09 18.56 8.97
CA GLN A 86 -1.97 19.33 9.48
C GLN A 86 -0.70 18.88 8.76
N PHE A 87 -0.23 19.66 7.79
CA PHE A 87 1.01 19.38 7.05
C PHE A 87 2.26 19.52 7.93
N LEU A 88 3.23 18.65 7.70
CA LEU A 88 4.48 18.54 8.46
C LEU A 88 5.67 18.96 7.60
N ALA A 89 5.93 18.20 6.53
CA ALA A 89 7.07 18.39 5.66
C ALA A 89 6.72 17.92 4.24
N ASN A 90 7.18 18.65 3.24
CA ASN A 90 7.06 18.26 1.83
C ASN A 90 8.47 18.12 1.22
N PRO A 91 9.03 16.91 1.17
CA PRO A 91 10.38 16.72 0.64
C PRO A 91 10.45 16.77 -0.90
N GLU A 92 9.31 16.88 -1.59
CA GLU A 92 9.19 16.97 -3.05
C GLU A 92 8.59 18.33 -3.48
N ALA A 93 8.69 19.36 -2.63
CA ALA A 93 8.07 20.66 -2.89
C ALA A 93 8.59 21.34 -4.18
N ASP A 94 9.81 21.01 -4.61
CA ASP A 94 10.44 21.48 -5.84
C ASP A 94 10.17 20.58 -7.07
N LYS A 95 9.48 19.45 -6.88
CA LYS A 95 9.12 18.49 -7.95
C LYS A 95 7.60 18.32 -8.08
N PRO A 96 6.87 19.35 -8.60
CA PRO A 96 5.41 19.39 -8.60
C PRO A 96 4.73 18.30 -9.46
N HIS A 97 5.49 17.65 -10.34
CA HIS A 97 5.05 16.52 -11.16
C HIS A 97 5.14 15.17 -10.43
N THR A 98 5.76 15.10 -9.26
CA THR A 98 5.82 13.89 -8.44
C THR A 98 4.65 13.81 -7.46
N ARG A 99 4.41 12.60 -6.95
CA ARG A 99 3.49 12.35 -5.84
C ARG A 99 3.97 11.16 -5.02
N PHE A 100 3.57 11.11 -3.75
CA PHE A 100 3.63 9.85 -3.01
C PHE A 100 2.70 8.80 -3.62
N ASN A 101 3.07 7.54 -3.48
CA ASN A 101 2.33 6.40 -4.00
C ASN A 101 2.03 5.40 -2.87
N ASP A 102 2.95 4.51 -2.50
CA ASP A 102 2.71 3.55 -1.40
C ASP A 102 3.64 3.78 -0.20
N GLY A 103 3.35 3.12 0.90
CA GLY A 103 4.06 3.25 2.17
C GLY A 103 3.53 2.36 3.28
N ALA A 104 4.30 2.26 4.36
CA ALA A 104 3.92 1.50 5.55
C ALA A 104 4.66 2.01 6.78
N VAL A 105 4.24 1.57 7.96
CA VAL A 105 4.93 1.89 9.22
C VAL A 105 5.78 0.68 9.62
N ASP A 106 7.05 0.93 9.95
CA ASP A 106 7.93 -0.13 10.40
C ASP A 106 7.72 -0.51 11.88
N SER A 107 8.44 -1.54 12.34
CA SER A 107 8.34 -2.06 13.71
C SER A 107 8.69 -1.06 14.81
N GLN A 108 9.38 0.03 14.48
CA GLN A 108 9.74 1.10 15.41
C GLN A 108 8.82 2.32 15.32
N GLY A 109 7.76 2.24 14.51
CA GLY A 109 6.78 3.32 14.39
C GLY A 109 7.23 4.47 13.50
N ARG A 110 8.16 4.25 12.57
CA ARG A 110 8.55 5.23 11.54
C ARG A 110 7.69 5.03 10.30
N PHE A 111 7.23 6.11 9.69
CA PHE A 111 6.37 6.04 8.51
C PHE A 111 7.19 6.18 7.24
N TRP A 112 7.18 5.14 6.42
CA TRP A 112 7.89 5.08 5.15
C TRP A 112 6.91 5.32 4.02
N ALA A 113 7.29 6.16 3.06
CA ALA A 113 6.47 6.40 1.88
C ALA A 113 7.35 6.73 0.68
N GLY A 114 7.04 6.13 -0.46
CA GLY A 114 7.78 6.33 -1.69
C GLY A 114 7.05 7.21 -2.69
N THR A 115 7.82 7.88 -3.54
CA THR A 115 7.31 8.78 -4.58
C THR A 115 7.48 8.19 -5.96
N MET A 116 6.68 8.69 -6.89
CA MET A 116 6.77 8.40 -8.31
C MET A 116 6.49 9.67 -9.10
N CYS A 117 6.77 9.65 -10.39
CA CYS A 117 6.24 10.68 -11.27
C CYS A 117 4.72 10.47 -11.46
N GLY A 118 3.93 11.49 -11.14
CA GLY A 118 2.48 11.51 -11.33
C GLY A 118 2.03 11.98 -12.72
N LEU A 119 2.97 12.36 -13.59
CA LEU A 119 2.74 12.79 -14.98
C LEU A 119 3.64 11.97 -15.93
N PRO A 120 3.31 10.68 -16.18
CA PRO A 120 4.18 9.77 -16.91
C PRO A 120 4.52 10.26 -18.34
N GLU A 121 3.66 11.08 -18.95
CA GLU A 121 3.89 11.67 -20.27
C GLU A 121 5.10 12.62 -20.35
N ILE A 122 5.58 13.13 -19.22
CA ILE A 122 6.77 14.01 -19.15
C ILE A 122 7.96 13.38 -18.42
N CYS A 123 7.80 12.17 -17.88
CA CYS A 123 8.81 11.50 -17.07
C CYS A 123 9.28 10.22 -17.74
N SER A 124 10.53 10.22 -18.22
CA SER A 124 11.19 9.02 -18.74
C SER A 124 12.30 8.49 -17.83
N ALA A 125 12.65 9.25 -16.78
CA ALA A 125 13.67 8.89 -15.80
C ALA A 125 13.03 8.45 -14.47
N PRO A 126 13.73 7.61 -13.69
CA PRO A 126 13.26 7.18 -12.38
C PRO A 126 13.52 8.27 -11.33
N GLU A 127 12.64 9.26 -11.25
CA GLU A 127 12.79 10.44 -10.39
C GLU A 127 12.22 10.25 -8.97
N GLY A 128 11.56 9.12 -8.72
CA GLY A 128 11.00 8.77 -7.42
C GLY A 128 12.06 8.48 -6.36
N SER A 129 11.68 8.68 -5.11
CA SER A 129 12.51 8.48 -3.92
C SER A 129 11.70 7.82 -2.80
N LEU A 130 12.37 7.02 -1.96
CA LEU A 130 11.80 6.46 -0.75
C LEU A 130 12.17 7.34 0.43
N TYR A 131 11.17 7.77 1.19
CA TYR A 131 11.33 8.62 2.35
C TYR A 131 10.93 7.90 3.63
N ARG A 132 11.52 8.33 4.74
CA ARG A 132 11.16 7.91 6.10
C ARG A 132 10.88 9.14 6.94
N LEU A 133 9.68 9.22 7.49
CA LEU A 133 9.25 10.16 8.51
C LEU A 133 9.46 9.51 9.88
N ASP A 134 10.34 10.09 10.68
CA ASP A 134 10.63 9.67 12.05
C ASP A 134 9.61 10.26 13.06
N PRO A 135 9.44 9.66 14.26
CA PRO A 135 8.46 10.12 15.26
C PRO A 135 8.65 11.56 15.73
N ASP A 136 9.84 12.13 15.58
CA ASP A 136 10.12 13.53 15.90
C ASP A 136 9.73 14.50 14.78
N GLY A 137 9.20 13.99 13.67
CA GLY A 137 8.79 14.77 12.49
C GLY A 137 9.90 15.01 11.48
N SER A 138 11.12 14.52 11.71
CA SER A 138 12.21 14.61 10.74
C SER A 138 11.97 13.65 9.55
N VAL A 139 12.42 14.05 8.36
CA VAL A 139 12.26 13.28 7.13
C VAL A 139 13.64 12.98 6.53
N SER A 140 13.90 11.71 6.28
CA SER A 140 15.12 11.22 5.65
C SER A 140 14.83 10.63 4.26
N ILE A 141 15.72 10.87 3.30
CA ILE A 141 15.73 10.13 2.02
C ILE A 141 16.48 8.82 2.25
N MET A 142 15.82 7.71 1.93
CA MET A 142 16.35 6.36 2.13
C MET A 142 16.83 5.74 0.82
N GLU A 143 16.17 6.08 -0.29
CA GLU A 143 16.56 5.63 -1.63
C GLU A 143 16.10 6.64 -2.69
N THR A 144 16.81 6.69 -3.81
CA THR A 144 16.45 7.49 -4.99
C THR A 144 16.56 6.63 -6.25
N GLY A 145 16.08 7.13 -7.38
CA GLY A 145 16.18 6.39 -8.64
C GLY A 145 15.07 5.36 -8.81
N ILE A 146 13.88 5.61 -8.26
CA ILE A 146 12.71 4.73 -8.29
C ILE A 146 11.77 5.18 -9.43
N PHE A 147 11.19 4.24 -10.17
CA PHE A 147 10.18 4.58 -11.19
C PHE A 147 8.80 4.75 -10.55
N ILE A 148 8.27 3.66 -9.98
CA ILE A 148 6.99 3.64 -9.27
C ILE A 148 7.23 2.94 -7.94
N ALA A 149 7.30 3.72 -6.87
CA ALA A 149 7.42 3.22 -5.51
C ALA A 149 6.12 2.56 -5.08
N ASN A 150 6.17 1.28 -4.75
CA ASN A 150 4.99 0.52 -4.36
C ASN A 150 5.26 -0.35 -3.13
N GLY A 151 4.42 -1.38 -2.93
CA GLY A 151 4.42 -2.31 -1.82
C GLY A 151 5.68 -2.34 -0.95
N ILE A 152 5.50 -2.04 0.34
CA ILE A 152 6.55 -2.06 1.35
C ILE A 152 6.07 -2.80 2.60
N ASP A 153 6.88 -3.75 3.08
CA ASP A 153 6.63 -4.44 4.34
C ASP A 153 7.93 -5.09 4.85
N TRP A 154 7.93 -5.65 6.05
CA TRP A 154 9.11 -6.24 6.69
C TRP A 154 8.93 -7.71 7.02
N SER A 155 10.04 -8.45 7.05
CA SER A 155 10.05 -9.83 7.55
C SER A 155 9.54 -9.89 9.01
N PRO A 156 8.96 -11.02 9.46
CA PRO A 156 8.45 -11.14 10.82
C PRO A 156 9.50 -10.92 11.91
N ASP A 157 10.78 -11.18 11.61
CA ASP A 157 11.89 -10.92 12.52
C ASP A 157 12.46 -9.50 12.41
N THR A 158 11.88 -8.65 11.56
CA THR A 158 12.20 -7.23 11.37
C THR A 158 13.64 -6.98 10.91
N LYS A 159 14.21 -7.90 10.12
CA LYS A 159 15.58 -7.78 9.60
C LYS A 159 15.66 -7.59 8.09
N ILE A 160 14.57 -7.82 7.38
CA ILE A 160 14.49 -7.64 5.94
C ILE A 160 13.34 -6.69 5.66
N MET A 161 13.61 -5.65 4.88
CA MET A 161 12.58 -4.83 4.26
C MET A 161 12.38 -5.31 2.82
N TYR A 162 11.13 -5.47 2.41
CA TYR A 162 10.73 -5.72 1.03
C TYR A 162 10.16 -4.45 0.42
N PHE A 163 10.50 -4.16 -0.82
CA PHE A 163 10.05 -2.94 -1.50
C PHE A 163 9.85 -3.17 -3.00
N THR A 164 8.68 -2.80 -3.50
CA THR A 164 8.31 -2.95 -4.92
C THR A 164 8.75 -1.74 -5.73
N ASP A 165 9.39 -2.00 -6.87
CA ASP A 165 9.39 -1.08 -8.00
C ASP A 165 8.64 -1.73 -9.18
N SER A 166 7.43 -1.21 -9.45
CA SER A 166 6.50 -1.81 -10.40
C SER A 166 7.03 -1.80 -11.83
N THR A 167 7.59 -0.66 -12.27
CA THR A 167 8.12 -0.52 -13.64
C THR A 167 9.33 -1.41 -13.88
N ARG A 168 10.08 -1.74 -12.83
CA ARG A 168 11.18 -2.70 -12.91
C ARG A 168 10.73 -4.16 -12.86
N HIS A 169 9.45 -4.43 -12.55
CA HIS A 169 8.91 -5.77 -12.33
C HIS A 169 9.65 -6.52 -11.21
N VAL A 170 10.09 -5.80 -10.17
CA VAL A 170 10.93 -6.37 -9.10
C VAL A 170 10.40 -5.97 -7.72
N ILE A 171 10.36 -6.97 -6.83
CA ILE A 171 10.31 -6.76 -5.39
C ILE A 171 11.75 -6.95 -4.88
N TYR A 172 12.33 -5.87 -4.34
CA TYR A 172 13.65 -5.86 -3.75
C TYR A 172 13.61 -6.29 -2.29
N ALA A 173 14.72 -6.82 -1.80
CA ALA A 173 14.99 -7.01 -0.38
C ALA A 173 16.19 -6.16 0.06
N TYR A 174 16.11 -5.66 1.29
CA TYR A 174 17.16 -4.88 1.95
C TYR A 174 17.41 -5.48 3.32
N ASP A 175 18.67 -5.47 3.75
CA ASP A 175 18.97 -5.71 5.15
C ASP A 175 18.50 -4.47 5.92
N PHE A 176 17.68 -4.69 6.94
CA PHE A 176 17.04 -3.62 7.72
C PHE A 176 17.52 -3.69 9.16
N ASP A 177 18.05 -2.58 9.66
CA ASP A 177 18.36 -2.42 11.08
C ASP A 177 17.18 -1.73 11.77
N PRO A 178 16.40 -2.43 12.62
CA PRO A 178 15.28 -1.81 13.30
C PRO A 178 15.74 -0.67 14.21
N ALA A 179 16.90 -0.76 14.86
CA ALA A 179 17.36 0.23 15.83
C ALA A 179 17.57 1.62 15.21
N THR A 180 18.11 1.66 13.99
CA THR A 180 18.44 2.92 13.28
C THR A 180 17.51 3.22 12.11
N GLY A 181 16.85 2.19 11.57
CA GLY A 181 16.04 2.22 10.36
C GLY A 181 16.87 2.35 9.09
N ALA A 182 18.16 2.00 9.17
CA ALA A 182 19.03 1.92 8.02
C ALA A 182 18.62 0.73 7.14
N ILE A 183 18.79 0.92 5.83
CA ILE A 183 18.63 -0.13 4.82
C ILE A 183 19.93 -0.30 4.04
N GLU A 184 20.36 -1.54 3.85
CA GLU A 184 21.60 -1.89 3.16
C GLU A 184 21.40 -3.09 2.22
N ASN A 185 22.42 -3.40 1.40
CA ASN A 185 22.48 -4.62 0.58
C ASN A 185 21.23 -4.88 -0.28
N ARG A 186 20.76 -3.84 -0.98
CA ARG A 186 19.65 -3.94 -1.93
C ARG A 186 19.91 -5.07 -2.94
N ARG A 187 18.96 -5.99 -3.06
CA ARG A 187 19.01 -7.12 -3.99
C ARG A 187 17.63 -7.44 -4.57
N PRO A 188 17.52 -7.82 -5.85
CA PRO A 188 16.27 -8.39 -6.36
C PRO A 188 15.93 -9.64 -5.54
N PHE A 189 14.71 -9.71 -5.01
CA PHE A 189 14.22 -10.89 -4.28
C PHE A 189 13.24 -11.68 -5.13
N ILE A 190 12.26 -10.98 -5.74
CA ILE A 190 11.32 -11.52 -6.72
C ILE A 190 11.44 -10.68 -7.98
N SER A 191 11.61 -11.33 -9.14
CA SER A 191 11.70 -10.67 -10.45
C SER A 191 10.77 -11.37 -11.43
N THR A 192 9.87 -10.60 -12.04
CA THR A 192 8.79 -11.12 -12.89
C THR A 192 8.66 -10.32 -14.21
N PRO A 193 9.74 -10.20 -15.01
CA PRO A 193 9.73 -9.36 -16.21
C PRO A 193 8.80 -9.90 -17.31
N ASP A 194 8.61 -11.22 -17.35
CA ASP A 194 7.83 -11.91 -18.39
C ASP A 194 6.37 -12.17 -17.96
N GLU A 195 5.98 -11.77 -16.76
CA GLU A 195 4.62 -11.97 -16.26
C GLU A 195 3.66 -10.92 -16.81
N ILE A 196 2.41 -11.31 -17.05
CA ILE A 196 1.34 -10.36 -17.34
C ILE A 196 1.03 -9.57 -16.06
N GLY A 197 1.14 -8.25 -16.17
CA GLY A 197 0.97 -7.34 -15.04
C GLY A 197 2.28 -7.09 -14.28
N VAL A 198 2.21 -6.21 -13.29
CA VAL A 198 3.36 -5.76 -12.51
C VAL A 198 3.10 -5.94 -11.01
N PRO A 199 4.14 -6.15 -10.17
CA PRO A 199 3.99 -6.07 -8.72
C PRO A 199 3.50 -4.68 -8.34
N ASP A 200 2.54 -4.63 -7.42
CA ASP A 200 1.99 -3.39 -6.88
C ASP A 200 2.17 -3.38 -5.35
N GLY A 201 1.14 -3.09 -4.57
CA GLY A 201 1.13 -3.23 -3.12
C GLY A 201 1.41 -4.68 -2.64
N LEU A 202 2.00 -4.80 -1.44
CA LEU A 202 2.30 -6.09 -0.81
C LEU A 202 2.08 -6.08 0.70
N THR A 203 1.95 -7.26 1.30
CA THR A 203 2.03 -7.47 2.75
C THR A 203 2.71 -8.81 3.07
N VAL A 204 3.32 -8.92 4.25
CA VAL A 204 3.99 -10.12 4.75
C VAL A 204 3.12 -10.82 5.80
N ASP A 205 2.96 -12.14 5.66
CA ASP A 205 2.25 -12.94 6.65
C ASP A 205 3.17 -13.43 7.78
N SER A 206 2.56 -14.02 8.82
CA SER A 206 3.26 -14.54 10.00
C SER A 206 4.20 -15.71 9.73
N GLU A 207 4.15 -16.32 8.55
CA GLU A 207 5.07 -17.36 8.10
C GLU A 207 6.25 -16.78 7.29
N GLY A 208 6.26 -15.46 7.06
CA GLY A 208 7.27 -14.77 6.26
C GLY A 208 7.04 -14.85 4.76
N CYS A 209 5.84 -15.23 4.31
CA CYS A 209 5.49 -15.20 2.89
C CYS A 209 4.99 -13.82 2.47
N ILE A 210 5.31 -13.41 1.24
CA ILE A 210 4.90 -12.12 0.67
C ILE A 210 3.64 -12.33 -0.16
N TRP A 211 2.59 -11.58 0.14
CA TRP A 211 1.38 -11.46 -0.68
C TRP A 211 1.47 -10.17 -1.48
N SER A 212 1.48 -10.27 -2.81
CA SER A 212 1.64 -9.12 -3.70
C SER A 212 0.48 -9.04 -4.70
N ALA A 213 -0.14 -7.87 -4.78
CA ALA A 213 -1.10 -7.55 -5.82
C ALA A 213 -0.38 -7.43 -7.17
N ARG A 214 -1.06 -7.89 -8.22
CA ARG A 214 -0.53 -7.90 -9.59
C ARG A 214 -1.37 -6.97 -10.46
N TRP A 215 -0.98 -5.71 -10.56
CA TRP A 215 -1.67 -4.73 -11.40
C TRP A 215 -1.68 -5.18 -12.86
N GLY A 216 -2.86 -5.28 -13.47
CA GLY A 216 -3.03 -5.83 -14.82
C GLY A 216 -2.99 -7.36 -14.90
N GLY A 217 -2.68 -8.04 -13.79
CA GLY A 217 -2.46 -9.48 -13.70
C GLY A 217 -3.63 -10.29 -13.15
N TRP A 218 -4.75 -9.64 -12.78
CA TRP A 218 -5.98 -10.30 -12.31
C TRP A 218 -5.82 -11.18 -11.05
N LYS A 219 -4.81 -10.93 -10.22
CA LYS A 219 -4.52 -11.82 -9.09
C LYS A 219 -3.75 -11.18 -7.94
N ILE A 220 -3.79 -11.85 -6.79
CA ILE A 220 -2.77 -11.77 -5.75
C ILE A 220 -1.85 -12.99 -5.90
N THR A 221 -0.54 -12.79 -5.85
CA THR A 221 0.45 -13.87 -5.79
C THR A 221 1.08 -13.92 -4.41
N ARG A 222 1.12 -15.12 -3.80
CA ARG A 222 1.85 -15.39 -2.57
C ARG A 222 3.17 -16.07 -2.89
N TYR A 223 4.27 -15.50 -2.41
CA TYR A 223 5.61 -16.02 -2.54
C TYR A 223 6.09 -16.56 -1.19
N ASP A 224 6.73 -17.73 -1.21
CA ASP A 224 7.37 -18.30 -0.03
C ASP A 224 8.60 -17.46 0.41
N PRO A 225 9.19 -17.73 1.60
CA PRO A 225 10.35 -16.98 2.08
C PRO A 225 11.62 -17.13 1.22
N THR A 226 11.60 -18.00 0.19
CA THR A 226 12.67 -18.13 -0.80
C THR A 226 12.41 -17.35 -2.09
N GLY A 227 11.26 -16.67 -2.17
CA GLY A 227 10.84 -15.88 -3.34
C GLY A 227 10.14 -16.70 -4.42
N LYS A 228 9.77 -17.96 -4.15
CA LYS A 228 9.05 -18.80 -5.12
C LYS A 228 7.55 -18.65 -4.97
N VAL A 229 6.82 -18.69 -6.08
CA VAL A 229 5.35 -18.72 -6.05
C VAL A 229 4.87 -19.95 -5.29
N GLU A 230 4.14 -19.73 -4.19
CA GLU A 230 3.45 -20.79 -3.44
C GLU A 230 1.99 -20.88 -3.86
N ARG A 231 1.34 -19.74 -4.11
CA ARG A 231 -0.09 -19.67 -4.39
C ARG A 231 -0.45 -18.44 -5.22
N GLU A 232 -1.51 -18.59 -6.01
CA GLU A 232 -2.15 -17.49 -6.72
C GLU A 232 -3.64 -17.47 -6.43
N ILE A 233 -4.19 -16.27 -6.24
CA ILE A 233 -5.62 -16.04 -6.04
C ILE A 233 -6.11 -15.18 -7.21
N GLN A 234 -6.89 -15.79 -8.09
CA GLN A 234 -7.50 -15.09 -9.22
C GLN A 234 -8.64 -14.20 -8.75
N LEU A 235 -8.73 -12.99 -9.31
CA LEU A 235 -9.72 -11.97 -9.00
C LEU A 235 -10.59 -11.66 -10.22
N PRO A 236 -11.85 -11.23 -10.01
CA PRO A 236 -12.75 -10.85 -11.10
C PRO A 236 -12.47 -9.44 -11.65
N VAL A 237 -11.31 -8.87 -11.35
CA VAL A 237 -10.88 -7.51 -11.73
C VAL A 237 -9.43 -7.52 -12.19
N GLN A 238 -9.12 -6.74 -13.22
CA GLN A 238 -7.82 -6.70 -13.87
C GLN A 238 -6.75 -6.02 -13.02
N CYS A 239 -7.12 -4.97 -12.29
CA CYS A 239 -6.19 -4.10 -11.55
C CYS A 239 -6.43 -4.19 -10.04
N PRO A 240 -6.11 -5.33 -9.40
CA PRO A 240 -5.88 -5.32 -7.95
C PRO A 240 -4.63 -4.50 -7.66
N THR A 241 -4.69 -3.71 -6.59
CA THR A 241 -3.70 -2.68 -6.28
C THR A 241 -2.84 -3.03 -5.07
N SER A 242 -3.48 -3.45 -3.99
CA SER A 242 -2.78 -3.75 -2.74
C SER A 242 -3.61 -4.71 -1.89
N CYS A 243 -3.02 -5.19 -0.79
CA CYS A 243 -3.69 -6.09 0.13
C CYS A 243 -3.15 -5.98 1.56
N ALA A 244 -4.02 -6.22 2.54
CA ALA A 244 -3.67 -6.23 3.95
C ALA A 244 -4.49 -7.26 4.72
N PHE A 245 -3.88 -7.87 5.72
CA PHE A 245 -4.58 -8.78 6.63
C PHE A 245 -5.43 -8.00 7.64
N GLY A 246 -6.61 -8.53 7.92
CA GLY A 246 -7.55 -8.00 8.89
C GLY A 246 -8.45 -9.08 9.47
N GLY A 247 -9.58 -8.64 10.04
CA GLY A 247 -10.45 -9.49 10.84
C GLY A 247 -9.90 -9.72 12.26
N ALA A 248 -10.76 -10.25 13.14
CA ALA A 248 -10.42 -10.44 14.56
C ALA A 248 -9.22 -11.38 14.80
N ASN A 249 -8.96 -12.28 13.84
CA ASN A 249 -7.90 -13.28 13.90
C ASN A 249 -6.73 -12.99 12.95
N LEU A 250 -6.76 -11.86 12.23
CA LEU A 250 -5.80 -11.51 11.16
C LEU A 250 -5.68 -12.56 10.05
N ASP A 251 -6.76 -13.31 9.78
CA ASP A 251 -6.82 -14.39 8.81
C ASP A 251 -7.71 -14.04 7.60
N GLU A 252 -8.04 -12.76 7.42
CA GLU A 252 -8.82 -12.24 6.30
C GLU A 252 -7.95 -11.27 5.48
N LEU A 253 -7.60 -11.64 4.25
CA LEU A 253 -6.85 -10.78 3.35
C LEU A 253 -7.82 -9.86 2.60
N TYR A 254 -7.81 -8.57 2.92
CA TYR A 254 -8.53 -7.55 2.17
C TYR A 254 -7.71 -7.10 0.96
N ILE A 255 -8.39 -6.85 -0.16
CA ILE A 255 -7.76 -6.53 -1.43
C ILE A 255 -8.47 -5.32 -2.04
N THR A 256 -7.71 -4.26 -2.29
CA THR A 256 -8.18 -3.07 -3.04
C THR A 256 -8.00 -3.28 -4.54
N SER A 257 -8.74 -2.51 -5.33
CA SER A 257 -8.61 -2.52 -6.78
C SER A 257 -8.89 -1.14 -7.39
N ALA A 258 -8.65 -1.00 -8.69
CA ALA A 258 -8.80 0.23 -9.44
C ALA A 258 -9.50 0.02 -10.78
N TRP A 259 -9.94 1.12 -11.39
CA TRP A 259 -10.46 1.12 -12.76
C TRP A 259 -9.90 2.24 -13.65
N ASN A 260 -9.09 3.16 -13.12
CA ASN A 260 -8.55 4.34 -13.82
C ASN A 260 -7.85 4.04 -15.17
N GLU A 261 -7.20 2.88 -15.33
CA GLU A 261 -6.54 2.48 -16.58
C GLU A 261 -7.40 1.58 -17.49
N LEU A 262 -8.62 1.24 -17.06
CA LEU A 262 -9.54 0.48 -17.89
C LEU A 262 -10.23 1.39 -18.91
N THR A 263 -10.29 0.93 -20.15
CA THR A 263 -11.21 1.53 -21.13
C THR A 263 -12.66 1.40 -20.66
N VAL A 264 -13.54 2.23 -21.22
CA VAL A 264 -14.98 2.19 -20.92
C VAL A 264 -15.57 0.80 -21.15
N GLU A 265 -15.13 0.10 -22.20
CA GLU A 265 -15.59 -1.26 -22.51
C GLU A 265 -15.04 -2.28 -21.51
N GLN A 266 -13.75 -2.22 -21.18
CA GLN A 266 -13.16 -3.09 -20.16
C GLN A 266 -13.84 -2.93 -18.80
N LYS A 267 -14.07 -1.68 -18.37
CA LYS A 267 -14.78 -1.41 -17.11
C LYS A 267 -16.21 -1.95 -17.14
N LYS A 268 -16.93 -1.81 -18.26
CA LYS A 268 -18.27 -2.40 -18.41
C LYS A 268 -18.26 -3.93 -18.25
N ASN A 269 -17.21 -4.59 -18.73
CA ASN A 269 -17.02 -6.04 -18.61
C ASN A 269 -16.46 -6.46 -17.23
N GLN A 270 -16.05 -5.51 -16.40
CA GLN A 270 -15.51 -5.71 -15.06
C GLN A 270 -16.33 -4.87 -14.05
N PRO A 271 -17.59 -5.25 -13.78
CA PRO A 271 -18.50 -4.42 -12.99
C PRO A 271 -18.01 -4.14 -11.55
N TYR A 272 -17.07 -4.94 -11.05
CA TYR A 272 -16.48 -4.79 -9.72
C TYR A 272 -15.11 -4.11 -9.73
N ALA A 273 -14.63 -3.58 -10.87
CA ALA A 273 -13.36 -2.86 -10.91
C ALA A 273 -13.42 -1.60 -10.03
N GLY A 274 -12.46 -1.47 -9.11
CA GLY A 274 -12.46 -0.42 -8.08
C GLY A 274 -13.14 -0.83 -6.77
N ASP A 275 -13.70 -2.02 -6.67
CA ASP A 275 -14.35 -2.50 -5.44
C ASP A 275 -13.37 -3.17 -4.47
N LEU A 276 -13.84 -3.41 -3.25
CA LEU A 276 -13.11 -4.08 -2.19
C LEU A 276 -13.45 -5.57 -2.16
N PHE A 277 -12.41 -6.41 -2.05
CA PHE A 277 -12.53 -7.86 -1.95
C PHE A 277 -11.93 -8.38 -0.64
N ARG A 278 -12.29 -9.61 -0.29
CA ARG A 278 -11.72 -10.34 0.84
C ARG A 278 -11.51 -11.80 0.49
N VAL A 279 -10.45 -12.39 1.04
CA VAL A 279 -10.22 -13.83 1.02
C VAL A 279 -9.96 -14.32 2.44
N LYS A 280 -10.68 -15.36 2.88
CA LYS A 280 -10.31 -16.05 4.11
C LYS A 280 -9.04 -16.87 3.86
N THR A 281 -8.05 -16.76 4.74
CA THR A 281 -6.76 -17.43 4.59
C THR A 281 -6.57 -18.50 5.67
N ASP A 282 -5.68 -19.45 5.38
CA ASP A 282 -5.19 -20.49 6.29
C ASP A 282 -3.99 -20.03 7.13
N THR A 283 -3.33 -18.95 6.70
CA THR A 283 -2.30 -18.23 7.45
C THR A 283 -2.87 -16.98 8.11
N LYS A 284 -2.06 -16.31 8.92
CA LYS A 284 -2.40 -15.03 9.55
C LYS A 284 -1.41 -13.97 9.14
N GLY A 285 -1.88 -12.74 9.01
CA GLY A 285 -1.02 -11.57 8.95
C GLY A 285 -0.41 -11.20 10.30
N LEU A 286 0.28 -10.07 10.29
CA LEU A 286 0.85 -9.43 11.47
C LEU A 286 0.00 -8.20 11.87
N VAL A 287 0.10 -7.78 13.13
CA VAL A 287 -0.51 -6.53 13.56
C VAL A 287 0.25 -5.38 12.90
N SER A 288 -0.46 -4.54 12.14
CA SER A 288 0.13 -3.35 11.53
C SER A 288 0.70 -2.42 12.62
N PRO A 289 1.99 -2.04 12.52
CA PRO A 289 2.55 -1.02 13.40
C PRO A 289 1.82 0.33 13.23
N LYS A 290 1.79 1.12 14.30
CA LYS A 290 1.25 2.48 14.28
C LYS A 290 2.41 3.48 14.27
N PHE A 291 2.29 4.57 13.52
CA PHE A 291 3.26 5.65 13.56
C PHE A 291 3.35 6.21 14.98
N ALA A 292 4.57 6.32 15.50
CA ALA A 292 4.81 6.63 16.92
C ALA A 292 4.84 8.12 17.25
N GLY A 293 4.96 8.99 16.23
CA GLY A 293 4.91 10.45 16.39
C GLY A 293 3.52 11.03 16.44
#